data_AF-A0A081CLN1-F1
#
_entry.id   AF-A0A081CLN1-F1
#
_cell.length_a   1.000
_cell.length_b   1.000
_cell.length_c   1.000
_cell.angle_alpha   90.00
_cell.angle_beta   90.00
_cell.angle_gamma   90.00
#
_symmetry.space_group_name_H-M   'P 1'
#
loop_
_entity.id
_entity.type
_entity.pdbx_description
1 polymer ?
#
loop_
_entity_poly.entity_id
_entity_poly.type
_entity_poly.pdbx_seq_one_letter_code
_entity_poly.pdbx_strand_id
1 'polypeptide(L)'
;MATRKEKLRACLRCQFVQSPRDFHLKGCPNCEPVLEMQGSQDRVAECTTSNFDGMISMLRPDESWVAKWQRIEKRLPGLYAVKVVGRLPEGLES
;
A
#
# COMPACT_ATOMS: atom_id res chain seq x y z
N MET A 1 -25.76 11.44 7.90
CA MET A 1 -24.57 10.97 8.64
C MET A 1 -23.37 11.06 7.71
N ALA A 2 -22.46 12.00 7.92
CA ALA A 2 -21.23 12.03 7.14
C ALA A 2 -20.34 10.88 7.62
N THR A 3 -20.21 9.82 6.83
CA THR A 3 -19.17 8.80 7.05
C THR A 3 -17.83 9.52 7.02
N ARG A 4 -17.15 9.58 8.16
CA ARG A 4 -15.77 10.08 8.23
C ARG A 4 -14.95 9.21 7.29
N LYS A 5 -14.60 9.74 6.12
CA LYS A 5 -13.77 9.01 5.14
C LYS A 5 -12.36 9.02 5.72
N GLU A 6 -11.95 7.93 6.36
CA GLU A 6 -10.57 7.80 6.81
C GLU A 6 -9.65 8.01 5.61
N LYS A 7 -8.63 8.86 5.79
CA LYS A 7 -7.71 9.17 4.70
C LYS A 7 -6.92 7.91 4.40
N LEU A 8 -7.12 7.37 3.19
CA LEU A 8 -6.40 6.19 2.72
C LEU A 8 -4.90 6.42 2.75
N ARG A 9 -4.15 5.33 2.86
CA ARG A 9 -2.69 5.34 2.81
C ARG A 9 -2.21 4.36 1.75
N ALA A 10 -1.07 4.67 1.14
CA ALA A 10 -0.38 3.81 0.19
C ALA A 10 0.89 3.25 0.82
N CYS A 11 1.13 1.94 0.68
CA CYS A 11 2.38 1.30 1.09
C CYS A 11 3.56 1.88 0.29
N LEU A 12 4.60 2.35 0.98
CA LEU A 12 5.78 2.94 0.34
C LEU A 12 6.60 1.93 -0.47
N ARG A 13 6.47 0.62 -0.17
CA ARG A 13 7.19 -0.46 -0.89
C ARG A 13 6.49 -0.95 -2.16
N CYS A 14 5.17 -1.16 -2.09
CA CYS A 14 4.43 -1.84 -3.17
C CYS A 14 3.25 -1.04 -3.72
N GLN A 15 3.02 0.19 -3.23
CA GLN A 15 1.96 1.09 -3.66
C GLN A 15 0.53 0.62 -3.34
N PHE A 16 0.34 -0.50 -2.63
CA PHE A 16 -1.00 -0.95 -2.22
C PHE A 16 -1.70 0.08 -1.35
N VAL A 17 -2.98 0.35 -1.61
CA VAL A 17 -3.79 1.38 -0.94
C VAL A 17 -4.89 0.73 -0.12
N GLN A 18 -4.95 1.08 1.16
CA GLN A 18 -6.07 0.71 2.04
C GLN A 18 -6.20 1.69 3.22
N SER A 19 -7.15 1.41 4.11
CA SER A 19 -7.31 2.19 5.35
C SER A 19 -6.11 1.99 6.28
N PRO A 20 -5.71 3.00 7.07
CA PRO A 20 -4.70 2.82 8.12
C PRO A 20 -5.11 1.72 9.11
N ARG A 21 -6.41 1.59 9.39
CA ARG A 21 -6.95 0.53 10.22
C ARG A 21 -6.69 -0.87 9.65
N ASP A 22 -6.88 -1.09 8.35
CA ASP A 22 -6.61 -2.40 7.73
C ASP A 22 -5.13 -2.73 7.71
N PHE A 23 -4.25 -1.75 7.45
CA PHE A 23 -2.80 -1.95 7.61
C PHE A 23 -2.43 -2.36 9.04
N HIS A 24 -3.03 -1.73 10.05
CA HIS A 24 -2.76 -2.08 11.44
C HIS A 24 -3.32 -3.47 11.82
N LEU A 25 -4.51 -3.83 11.33
CA LEU A 25 -5.15 -5.10 11.69
C LEU A 25 -4.56 -6.31 10.96
N LYS A 26 -4.15 -6.15 9.70
CA LYS A 26 -3.81 -7.26 8.80
C LYS A 26 -2.44 -7.13 8.15
N GLY A 27 -1.79 -5.97 8.29
CA GLY A 27 -0.56 -5.69 7.56
C GLY A 27 -0.77 -5.31 6.09
N CYS A 28 0.34 -5.16 5.37
CA CYS A 28 0.29 -5.01 3.91
C CYS A 28 0.24 -6.40 3.27
N PRO A 29 -0.76 -6.72 2.44
CA PRO A 29 -0.92 -8.06 1.89
C PRO A 29 0.27 -8.51 1.04
N ASN A 30 1.06 -7.56 0.51
CA ASN A 30 2.23 -7.85 -0.33
C ASN A 30 3.58 -7.80 0.40
N CYS A 31 3.63 -7.19 1.59
CA CYS A 31 4.90 -6.78 2.21
C CYS A 31 4.96 -7.06 3.71
N GLU A 32 3.91 -7.64 4.30
CA GLU A 32 3.87 -7.89 5.75
C GLU A 32 5.07 -8.67 6.29
N PRO A 33 5.60 -9.73 5.62
CA PRO A 33 6.77 -10.45 6.12
C PRO A 33 8.05 -9.62 6.27
N VAL A 34 8.09 -8.39 5.72
CA VAL A 34 9.24 -7.47 5.80
C VAL A 34 8.87 -6.21 6.60
N LEU A 35 7.64 -5.72 6.45
CA LEU A 35 7.22 -4.44 7.02
C LEU A 35 6.56 -4.57 8.39
N GLU A 36 6.11 -5.75 8.80
CA GLU A 36 5.64 -6.01 10.17
C GLU A 36 4.71 -4.91 10.71
N MET A 37 3.68 -4.55 9.93
CA MET A 37 2.75 -3.48 10.28
C MET A 37 1.63 -3.96 11.20
N GLN A 38 1.35 -5.26 11.20
CA GLN A 38 0.27 -5.83 11.99
C GLN A 38 0.49 -5.58 13.49
N GLY A 39 -0.49 -4.96 14.14
CA GLY A 39 -0.45 -4.61 15.56
C GLY A 39 0.37 -3.37 15.90
N SER A 40 1.06 -2.73 14.94
CA SER A 40 1.90 -1.56 15.20
C SER A 40 1.47 -0.32 14.40
N GLN A 41 0.89 0.66 15.09
CA GLN A 41 0.48 1.93 14.46
C GLN A 41 1.67 2.74 13.96
N ASP A 42 2.79 2.70 14.69
CA ASP A 42 4.03 3.39 14.32
C ASP A 42 4.59 2.83 13.00
N ARG A 43 4.63 1.50 12.87
CA ARG A 43 5.05 0.83 11.62
C ARG A 43 4.14 1.19 10.45
N VAL A 44 2.82 1.28 10.67
CA VAL A 44 1.89 1.76 9.62
C VAL A 44 2.24 3.20 9.21
N ALA A 45 2.49 4.09 10.17
CA ALA A 45 2.80 5.48 9.90
C ALA A 45 4.12 5.64 9.12
N GLU A 46 5.14 4.86 9.46
CA GLU A 46 6.48 4.85 8.84
C GLU A 46 6.49 4.20 7.45
N CYS A 47 5.75 3.11 7.26
CA CYS A 47 5.82 2.29 6.05
C CYS A 47 4.77 2.67 4.99
N THR A 48 3.90 3.63 5.27
CA THR A 48 2.82 4.06 4.37
C THR A 48 2.70 5.58 4.33
N THR A 49 2.14 6.14 3.26
CA THR A 49 1.95 7.58 3.08
C THR A 49 0.50 7.92 2.74
N SER A 50 0.00 9.05 3.23
CA SER A 50 -1.28 9.63 2.76
C SER A 50 -1.11 10.61 1.59
N ASN A 51 0.14 10.78 1.12
CA ASN A 51 0.51 11.63 0.00
C ASN A 51 0.83 10.73 -1.20
N PHE A 52 -0.19 10.43 -2.00
CA PHE A 52 -0.10 9.60 -3.19
C PHE A 52 -1.07 10.14 -4.25
N ASP A 53 -0.76 9.91 -5.52
CA ASP A 53 -1.56 10.37 -6.66
C ASP A 53 -2.12 9.20 -7.45
N GLY A 54 -3.36 9.34 -7.91
CA GLY A 54 -4.08 8.35 -8.70
C GLY A 54 -4.38 7.05 -7.96
N MET A 55 -5.41 6.33 -8.41
CA MET A 55 -5.72 4.98 -7.92
C MET A 55 -5.99 4.05 -9.09
N ILE A 56 -5.52 2.82 -8.94
CA ILE A 56 -5.71 1.71 -9.86
C ILE A 56 -6.45 0.62 -9.10
N SER A 57 -7.60 0.19 -9.62
CA SER A 57 -8.24 -1.04 -9.16
C SER A 57 -7.68 -2.21 -9.97
N MET A 58 -6.78 -2.97 -9.36
CA MET A 58 -6.12 -4.09 -10.01
C MET A 58 -6.85 -5.40 -9.69
N LEU A 59 -7.44 -6.01 -10.71
CA LEU A 59 -8.21 -7.26 -10.58
C LEU A 59 -7.41 -8.50 -11.01
N ARG A 60 -6.68 -8.38 -12.12
CA ARG A 60 -5.87 -9.47 -12.72
C ARG A 60 -4.46 -8.96 -13.05
N PRO A 61 -3.56 -8.89 -12.05
CA PRO A 61 -2.23 -8.29 -12.18
C PRO A 61 -1.35 -8.97 -13.24
N ASP A 62 -1.45 -10.29 -13.37
CA ASP A 62 -0.67 -11.14 -14.28
C ASP A 62 -1.03 -10.93 -15.77
N GLU A 63 -2.28 -10.58 -16.05
CA GLU A 63 -2.77 -10.30 -17.41
C GLU A 63 -2.68 -8.81 -17.81
N SER A 64 -2.50 -7.91 -16.83
CA SER A 64 -2.66 -6.47 -17.04
C SER A 64 -1.38 -5.77 -17.51
N TRP A 65 -1.46 -5.06 -18.65
CA TRP A 65 -0.38 -4.16 -19.08
C TRP A 65 -0.13 -3.04 -18.05
N VAL A 66 -1.18 -2.49 -17.43
CA VAL A 66 -1.05 -1.46 -16.40
C VAL A 66 -0.26 -1.98 -15.20
N ALA A 67 -0.48 -3.24 -14.81
CA ALA A 67 0.27 -3.85 -13.72
C ALA A 67 1.76 -3.98 -14.05
N LYS A 68 2.09 -4.43 -15.27
CA LYS A 68 3.48 -4.51 -15.75
C LYS A 68 4.16 -3.15 -15.79
N TRP A 69 3.46 -2.13 -16.30
CA TRP A 69 3.96 -0.74 -16.33
C TRP A 69 4.25 -0.22 -14.92
N GLN A 70 3.38 -0.55 -13.96
CA GLN A 70 3.54 -0.17 -12.56
C GLN A 70 4.41 -1.11 -11.72
N ARG A 71 4.97 -2.18 -12.30
CA ARG A 71 5.76 -3.21 -11.61
C ARG A 71 5.01 -3.89 -10.45
N ILE A 72 3.70 -4.07 -10.61
CA ILE A 72 2.81 -4.71 -9.64
C ILE A 72 2.19 -6.02 -10.17
N GLU A 73 2.68 -6.55 -11.29
CA GLU A 73 2.15 -7.77 -11.94
C GLU A 73 2.30 -9.05 -11.11
N LYS A 74 3.16 -9.04 -10.09
CA LYS A 74 3.34 -10.15 -9.12
C LYS A 74 2.70 -9.87 -7.76
N ARG A 75 1.91 -8.80 -7.63
CA ARG A 75 1.27 -8.39 -6.38
C ARG A 75 -0.18 -8.86 -6.33
N LEU A 76 -0.78 -8.89 -5.15
CA LEU A 76 -2.17 -9.34 -4.97
C LEU A 76 -3.18 -8.37 -5.60
N PRO A 77 -4.36 -8.84 -6.03
CA PRO A 77 -5.45 -7.95 -6.44
C PRO A 77 -5.81 -6.94 -5.34
N GLY A 78 -6.18 -5.71 -5.74
CA GLY A 78 -6.53 -4.64 -4.80
C GLY A 78 -6.36 -3.25 -5.38
N LEU A 79 -6.40 -2.24 -4.51
CA LEU A 79 -6.17 -0.85 -4.89
C LEU A 79 -4.68 -0.53 -4.82
N TYR A 80 -4.17 0.19 -5.82
CA TYR A 80 -2.79 0.67 -5.88
C TYR A 80 -2.76 2.15 -6.22
N ALA A 81 -1.77 2.87 -5.70
CA ALA A 81 -1.52 4.25 -6.10
C ALA A 81 -0.78 4.28 -7.44
N VAL A 82 -0.99 5.32 -8.26
CA VAL A 82 -0.17 5.52 -9.47
C VAL A 82 1.22 6.01 -9.10
N LYS A 83 1.31 6.84 -8.06
CA LYS A 83 2.54 7.40 -7.52
C LYS A 83 2.43 7.54 -6.00
N VAL A 84 3.51 7.24 -5.29
CA VAL A 84 3.63 7.45 -3.83
C VAL A 84 4.72 8.48 -3.52
N VAL A 85 4.51 9.29 -2.48
CA VAL A 85 5.50 10.26 -2.00
C VAL A 85 5.93 9.89 -0.58
N GLY A 86 7.23 9.65 -0.44
CA GLY A 86 7.89 9.24 0.80
C GLY A 86 9.00 8.24 0.51
N ARG A 87 9.71 7.82 1.56
CA ARG A 87 10.73 6.77 1.50
C ARG A 87 10.58 5.88 2.72
N LEU A 88 10.90 4.60 2.57
CA LEU A 88 10.96 3.69 3.71
C LEU A 88 12.16 4.08 4.60
N PRO A 89 12.09 3.81 5.91
CA PRO A 89 13.26 3.85 6.78
C PRO A 89 14.39 2.95 6.26
N GLU A 90 15.63 3.36 6.53
CA GLU A 90 16.82 2.56 6.23
C GLU A 90 16.71 1.16 6.88
N GLY A 91 17.09 0.12 6.14
CA GLY A 91 16.99 -1.28 6.58
C GLY A 91 15.69 -1.99 6.22
N LEU A 92 14.68 -1.29 5.68
CA LEU A 92 13.42 -1.89 5.20
C LEU A 92 13.27 -1.84 3.67
N GLU A 93 14.30 -1.36 2.96
CA GLU A 93 14.29 -1.17 1.50
C GLU A 93 14.56 -2.44 0.69
N SER A 94 15.03 -3.52 1.34
CA SER A 94 15.36 -4.81 0.73
C SER A 94 14.15 -5.64 0.30
#